data_AF-A0A8K0PAF5-F1
#
_entry.id   AF-A0A8K0PAF5-F1
#
_cell.length_a   1.000
_cell.length_b   1.000
_cell.length_c   1.000
_cell.angle_alpha   90.00
_cell.angle_beta   90.00
_cell.angle_gamma   90.00
#
_symmetry.space_group_name_H-M   'P 1'
#
loop_
_entity.id
_entity.type
_entity.pdbx_description
1 polymer ?
#
loop_
_entity_poly.entity_id
_entity_poly.type
_entity_poly.pdbx_seq_one_letter_code
_entity_poly.pdbx_strand_id
1 'polypeptide(L)'
;MNTPQLEGSAIPILQQVKGKFGLTEKARKLEWGQEAIGKHKQALMTSPILGYPNEQQRDPDLQLILEWKESGQKLNWNQVAQNTKAVKSCWAQWNSIGRMDDIHLRMRNNIEQASNRMKDRYDVRAEDGGYQVGDLAWLFNPQRRRRFSPKLQSSWEGTYEVITRIEDVVYRI
;
A
#
# COMPACT_ATOMS: atom_id res chain seq x y z
N MET A 1 58.93 28.63 8.39
CA MET A 1 57.72 28.95 9.17
C MET A 1 56.63 28.02 8.66
N ASN A 2 56.32 26.98 9.43
CA ASN A 2 55.51 25.84 9.00
C ASN A 2 54.02 26.12 9.26
N THR A 3 53.21 25.97 8.22
CA THR A 3 51.75 25.82 8.29
C THR A 3 51.41 24.38 8.67
N PRO A 4 50.66 24.11 9.75
CA PRO A 4 50.12 22.78 9.99
C PRO A 4 48.79 22.65 9.23
N GLN A 5 48.76 21.65 8.34
CA GLN A 5 47.60 21.15 7.63
C GLN A 5 46.58 20.59 8.63
N LEU A 6 45.36 21.13 8.64
CA LEU A 6 44.23 20.57 9.39
C LEU A 6 43.40 19.68 8.46
N GLU A 7 44.01 18.60 7.98
CA GLU A 7 43.27 17.46 7.44
C GLU A 7 43.38 16.32 8.45
N GLY A 8 42.27 15.96 9.12
CA GLY A 8 42.26 14.73 9.93
C GLY A 8 41.38 14.66 11.18
N SER A 9 40.41 15.55 11.41
CA SER A 9 39.64 15.55 12.67
C SER A 9 38.11 15.56 12.53
N ALA A 10 37.55 15.04 11.43
CA ALA A 10 36.09 14.87 11.30
C ALA A 10 35.61 13.42 11.49
N ILE A 11 36.50 12.44 11.24
CA ILE A 11 36.18 11.01 11.28
C ILE A 11 35.90 10.48 12.72
N PRO A 12 36.59 10.90 13.79
CA PRO A 12 36.38 10.33 15.12
C PRO A 12 35.00 10.66 15.73
N ILE A 13 34.50 11.88 15.46
CA ILE A 13 33.22 12.37 15.98
C ILE A 13 32.05 11.60 15.37
N LEU A 14 32.13 11.32 14.07
CA LEU A 14 31.12 10.52 13.38
C LEU A 14 31.07 9.08 13.89
N GLN A 15 32.22 8.50 14.25
CA GLN A 15 32.29 7.17 14.86
C GLN A 15 31.61 7.15 16.25
N GLN A 16 31.82 8.19 17.06
CA GLN A 16 31.31 8.28 18.43
C GLN A 16 29.81 8.58 18.50
N VAL A 17 29.27 9.34 17.54
CA VAL A 17 27.82 9.60 17.44
C VAL A 17 27.07 8.36 16.93
N LYS A 18 27.62 7.62 15.96
CA LYS A 18 27.00 6.40 15.41
C LYS A 18 26.77 5.32 16.47
N GLY A 19 27.71 5.13 17.40
CA GLY A 19 27.57 4.17 18.50
C GLY A 19 26.58 4.57 19.59
N LYS A 20 26.35 5.88 19.79
CA LYS A 20 25.48 6.39 20.86
C LYS A 20 23.99 6.36 20.50
N PHE A 21 23.67 6.41 19.20
CA PHE A 21 22.28 6.47 18.71
C PHE A 21 21.81 5.20 17.97
N GLY A 22 22.62 4.13 17.94
CA GLY A 22 22.22 2.86 17.30
C GLY A 22 21.86 3.01 15.82
N LEU A 23 22.46 3.98 15.12
CA LEU A 23 22.22 4.21 13.70
C LEU A 23 22.99 3.15 12.90
N THR A 24 22.31 2.06 12.57
CA THR A 24 22.82 1.04 11.65
C THR A 24 22.98 1.66 10.26
N GLU A 25 24.09 1.34 9.58
CA GLU A 25 24.36 1.84 8.24
C GLU A 25 23.21 1.47 7.30
N LYS A 26 22.57 2.51 6.72
CA LYS A 26 21.46 2.45 5.76
C LYS A 26 21.91 1.90 4.40
N ALA A 27 22.82 0.91 4.40
CA ALA A 27 23.39 0.29 3.21
C ALA A 27 22.84 -1.12 2.94
N ARG A 28 21.83 -1.57 3.70
CA ARG A 28 21.05 -2.75 3.30
C ARG A 28 19.80 -2.29 2.57
N LYS A 29 19.88 -2.29 1.23
CA LYS A 29 18.70 -2.30 0.38
C LYS A 29 17.78 -3.42 0.90
N LEU A 30 16.54 -3.08 1.23
CA LEU A 30 15.55 -4.04 1.71
C LEU A 30 15.17 -4.93 0.53
N GLU A 31 15.98 -5.95 0.28
CA GLU A 31 15.66 -7.00 -0.68
C GLU A 31 14.62 -7.88 -0.01
N TRP A 32 13.38 -7.80 -0.49
CA TRP A 32 12.34 -8.71 -0.06
C TRP A 32 12.81 -10.14 -0.34
N GLY A 33 13.11 -10.90 0.71
CA GLY A 33 13.46 -12.30 0.56
C GLY A 33 12.31 -13.03 -0.15
N GLN A 34 12.64 -13.84 -1.15
CA GLN A 34 11.64 -14.66 -1.87
C GLN A 34 10.77 -15.48 -0.91
N GLU A 35 11.35 -15.89 0.22
CA GLU A 35 10.65 -16.56 1.31
C GLU A 35 9.62 -15.65 2.02
N ALA A 36 9.95 -14.38 2.26
CA ALA A 36 9.03 -13.42 2.89
C ALA A 36 7.87 -13.06 1.95
N ILE A 37 8.15 -12.90 0.65
CA ILE A 37 7.12 -12.74 -0.39
C ILE A 37 6.26 -14.00 -0.47
N GLY A 38 6.87 -15.18 -0.44
CA GLY A 38 6.18 -16.47 -0.44
C GLY A 38 5.26 -16.63 0.77
N LYS A 39 5.73 -16.31 1.98
CA LYS A 39 4.94 -16.33 3.22
C LYS A 39 3.79 -15.34 3.17
N HIS A 40 4.03 -14.13 2.66
CA HIS A 40 2.97 -13.12 2.52
C HIS A 40 1.93 -13.53 1.48
N LYS A 41 2.37 -14.07 0.34
CA LYS A 41 1.49 -14.64 -0.69
C LYS A 41 0.68 -15.80 -0.13
N GLN A 42 1.30 -16.71 0.62
CA GLN A 42 0.60 -17.81 1.29
C GLN A 42 -0.42 -17.28 2.31
N ALA A 43 -0.07 -16.29 3.12
CA ALA A 43 -0.96 -15.69 4.11
C ALA A 43 -2.17 -14.99 3.45
N LEU A 44 -1.98 -14.32 2.31
CA LEU A 44 -3.06 -13.72 1.52
C LEU A 44 -3.95 -14.78 0.87
N MET A 45 -3.37 -15.85 0.33
CA MET A 45 -4.11 -16.94 -0.33
C MET A 45 -4.84 -17.85 0.68
N THR A 46 -4.38 -17.88 1.93
CA THR A 46 -5.04 -18.62 3.04
C THR A 46 -5.92 -17.69 3.90
N SER A 47 -5.99 -16.39 3.56
CA SER A 47 -6.81 -15.44 4.32
C SER A 47 -8.30 -15.69 4.03
N PRO A 48 -9.16 -15.80 5.07
CA PRO A 48 -10.60 -16.01 4.89
C PRO A 48 -11.30 -14.93 4.05
N ILE A 49 -10.70 -13.74 3.94
CA ILE A 49 -11.28 -12.60 3.20
C ILE A 49 -10.93 -12.64 1.71
N LEU A 50 -9.85 -13.33 1.31
CA LEU A 50 -9.37 -13.41 -0.07
C LEU A 50 -9.40 -14.84 -0.66
N GLY A 51 -9.66 -15.86 0.16
CA GLY A 51 -9.77 -17.27 -0.24
C GLY A 51 -11.01 -17.63 -1.08
N TYR A 52 -11.86 -16.66 -1.40
CA TYR A 52 -13.15 -16.88 -2.06
C TYR A 52 -13.10 -17.61 -3.43
N PRO A 53 -12.09 -17.45 -4.31
CA PRO A 53 -12.12 -18.18 -5.58
C PRO A 53 -11.90 -19.68 -5.41
N ASN A 54 -10.99 -20.09 -4.52
CA ASN A 54 -10.54 -21.49 -4.43
C ASN A 54 -11.45 -22.35 -3.54
N GLU A 55 -12.12 -21.75 -2.57
CA GLU A 55 -13.06 -22.47 -1.68
C GLU A 55 -14.39 -22.75 -2.36
N GLN A 56 -14.90 -21.81 -3.17
CA GLN A 56 -16.09 -22.03 -4.00
C GLN A 56 -15.85 -23.09 -5.07
N GLN A 57 -14.63 -23.15 -5.63
CA GLN A 57 -14.25 -24.18 -6.61
C GLN A 57 -14.09 -25.58 -6.00
N ARG A 58 -13.83 -25.68 -4.69
CA ARG A 58 -13.71 -26.96 -3.97
C ARG A 58 -15.06 -27.49 -3.46
N ASP A 59 -16.12 -26.68 -3.51
CA ASP A 59 -17.46 -27.11 -3.13
C ASP A 59 -18.04 -27.97 -4.26
N PRO A 60 -18.34 -29.26 -4.01
CA PRO A 60 -18.83 -30.18 -5.04
C PRO A 60 -20.19 -29.76 -5.60
N ASP A 61 -21.04 -29.10 -4.82
CA ASP A 61 -22.34 -28.61 -5.28
C ASP A 61 -22.17 -27.38 -6.20
N LEU A 62 -21.25 -26.47 -5.86
CA LEU A 62 -20.96 -25.27 -6.67
C LEU A 62 -20.18 -25.61 -7.94
N GLN A 63 -19.28 -26.59 -7.88
CA GLN A 63 -18.52 -27.07 -9.05
C GLN A 63 -19.47 -27.56 -10.15
N LEU A 64 -20.49 -28.33 -9.78
CA LEU A 64 -21.51 -28.82 -10.70
C LEU A 64 -22.29 -27.67 -11.36
N ILE A 65 -22.63 -26.64 -10.59
CA ILE A 65 -23.32 -25.44 -11.11
C ILE A 65 -22.42 -24.63 -12.05
N LEU A 66 -21.13 -24.53 -11.75
CA LEU A 66 -20.15 -23.84 -12.59
C LEU A 66 -19.97 -24.55 -13.95
N GLU A 67 -19.83 -25.88 -13.94
CA GLU A 67 -19.76 -26.69 -15.16
C GLU A 67 -21.03 -26.53 -16.03
N TRP A 68 -22.20 -26.47 -15.39
CA TRP A 68 -23.47 -26.20 -16.06
C TRP A 68 -23.55 -24.79 -16.65
N LYS A 69 -22.92 -23.82 -16.00
CA LYS A 69 -22.85 -22.45 -16.50
C LYS A 69 -21.92 -22.35 -17.71
N GLU A 70 -20.81 -23.07 -17.71
CA GLU A 70 -19.86 -23.14 -18.83
C GLU A 70 -20.47 -23.85 -20.05
N SER A 71 -21.29 -24.88 -19.85
CA SER A 71 -22.00 -25.59 -20.93
C SER A 71 -23.19 -24.83 -21.52
N GLY A 72 -23.68 -23.77 -20.86
CA GLY A 72 -24.71 -22.86 -21.38
C GLY A 72 -26.11 -23.46 -21.56
N GLN A 73 -26.34 -24.70 -21.13
CA GLN A 73 -27.63 -25.38 -21.24
C GLN A 73 -28.34 -25.48 -19.87
N LYS A 74 -29.62 -25.10 -19.83
CA LYS A 74 -30.45 -25.28 -18.63
C LYS A 74 -30.86 -26.76 -18.53
N LEU A 75 -30.31 -27.48 -17.55
CA LEU A 75 -30.54 -28.93 -17.41
C LEU A 75 -32.00 -29.30 -17.12
N ASN A 76 -32.32 -30.55 -17.49
CA ASN A 76 -33.60 -31.21 -17.24
C ASN A 76 -33.81 -31.47 -15.74
N TRP A 77 -35.02 -31.19 -15.24
CA TRP A 77 -35.40 -31.37 -13.84
C TRP A 77 -35.11 -32.77 -13.28
N ASN A 78 -35.25 -33.83 -14.08
CA ASN A 78 -34.99 -35.20 -13.62
C ASN A 78 -33.55 -35.43 -13.13
N GLN A 79 -32.58 -34.73 -13.71
CA GLN A 79 -31.18 -34.79 -13.29
C GLN A 79 -30.93 -33.91 -12.05
N VAL A 80 -31.59 -32.76 -11.96
CA VAL A 80 -31.44 -31.80 -10.83
C VAL A 80 -32.13 -32.30 -9.56
N ALA A 81 -33.27 -32.99 -9.70
CA ALA A 81 -34.08 -33.45 -8.57
C ALA A 81 -33.34 -34.45 -7.67
N GLN A 82 -32.46 -35.26 -8.28
CA GLN A 82 -31.64 -36.28 -7.60
C GLN A 82 -30.47 -35.69 -6.79
N ASN A 83 -30.15 -34.41 -6.98
CA ASN A 83 -29.03 -33.74 -6.31
C ASN A 83 -29.39 -33.17 -4.92
N THR A 84 -28.41 -32.56 -4.28
CA THR A 84 -28.53 -31.89 -2.97
C THR A 84 -29.49 -30.70 -3.02
N LYS A 85 -29.94 -30.25 -1.84
CA LYS A 85 -30.86 -29.11 -1.70
C LYS A 85 -30.24 -27.80 -2.22
N ALA A 86 -28.92 -27.63 -2.09
CA ALA A 86 -28.19 -26.44 -2.53
C ALA A 86 -28.22 -26.32 -4.07
N VAL A 87 -27.96 -27.42 -4.78
CA VAL A 87 -28.01 -27.48 -6.25
C VAL A 87 -29.42 -27.16 -6.78
N LYS A 88 -30.45 -27.73 -6.14
CA LYS A 88 -31.86 -27.43 -6.46
C LYS A 88 -32.21 -25.96 -6.27
N SER A 89 -31.73 -25.35 -5.18
CA SER A 89 -31.93 -23.93 -4.90
C SER A 89 -31.28 -23.05 -5.96
N CYS A 90 -30.04 -23.36 -6.36
CA CYS A 90 -29.33 -22.61 -7.39
C CYS A 90 -29.97 -22.75 -8.77
N TRP A 91 -30.47 -23.94 -9.12
CA TRP A 91 -31.22 -24.15 -10.37
C TRP A 91 -32.50 -23.30 -10.42
N ALA A 92 -33.25 -23.24 -9.31
CA ALA A 92 -34.43 -22.37 -9.21
C ALA A 92 -34.08 -20.87 -9.34
N GLN A 93 -32.87 -20.49 -8.92
CA GLN A 93 -32.36 -19.12 -8.94
C GLN A 93 -31.49 -18.79 -10.17
N TRP A 94 -31.44 -19.66 -11.19
CA TRP A 94 -30.53 -19.53 -12.33
C TRP A 94 -30.46 -18.14 -12.97
N ASN A 95 -31.62 -17.53 -13.22
CA ASN A 95 -31.70 -16.18 -13.82
C ASN A 95 -31.14 -15.09 -12.88
N SER A 96 -31.20 -15.29 -11.57
CA SER A 96 -30.67 -14.37 -10.58
C SER A 96 -29.15 -14.45 -10.49
N ILE A 97 -28.57 -15.64 -10.66
CA ILE A 97 -27.12 -15.86 -10.61
C ILE A 97 -26.43 -15.08 -11.73
N GLY A 98 -26.89 -15.21 -12.98
CA GLY A 98 -26.34 -14.46 -14.11
C GLY A 98 -26.43 -12.94 -13.91
N ARG A 99 -27.57 -12.45 -13.40
CA ARG A 99 -27.74 -11.03 -13.06
C ARG A 99 -26.77 -10.57 -11.98
N MET A 100 -26.48 -11.41 -10.99
CA MET A 100 -25.58 -11.08 -9.89
C MET A 100 -24.14 -10.95 -10.37
N ASP A 101 -23.69 -11.82 -11.28
CA ASP A 101 -22.35 -11.73 -11.87
C ASP A 101 -22.15 -10.44 -12.67
N ASP A 102 -23.14 -10.03 -13.46
CA ASP A 102 -23.10 -8.76 -14.20
C ASP A 102 -23.04 -7.57 -13.25
N ILE A 103 -23.82 -7.59 -12.16
CA ILE A 103 -23.80 -6.55 -11.14
C ILE A 103 -22.43 -6.48 -10.46
N HIS A 104 -21.84 -7.63 -10.09
CA HIS A 104 -20.51 -7.67 -9.48
C HIS A 104 -19.42 -7.17 -10.42
N LEU A 105 -19.49 -7.51 -11.71
CA LEU A 105 -18.56 -7.01 -12.71
C LEU A 105 -18.66 -5.49 -12.84
N ARG A 106 -19.88 -4.95 -12.89
CA ARG A 106 -20.12 -3.49 -12.91
C ARG A 106 -19.61 -2.82 -11.64
N MET A 107 -19.83 -3.41 -10.47
CA MET A 107 -19.33 -2.89 -9.19
C MET A 107 -17.80 -2.85 -9.18
N ARG A 108 -17.11 -3.93 -9.59
CA ARG A 108 -15.65 -3.95 -9.67
C ARG A 108 -15.10 -2.87 -10.60
N ASN A 109 -15.65 -2.75 -11.80
CA ASN A 109 -15.25 -1.72 -12.76
C ASN A 109 -15.49 -0.30 -12.22
N ASN A 110 -16.60 -0.08 -11.51
CA ASN A 110 -16.89 1.22 -10.90
C ASN A 110 -15.92 1.56 -9.77
N ILE A 111 -15.56 0.58 -8.92
CA ILE A 111 -14.59 0.75 -7.84
C ILE A 111 -13.22 1.09 -8.42
N GLU A 112 -12.79 0.35 -9.45
CA GLU A 112 -11.53 0.61 -10.15
C GLU A 112 -11.50 2.01 -10.77
N GLN A 113 -12.55 2.39 -11.49
CA GLN A 113 -12.64 3.73 -12.09
C GLN A 113 -12.65 4.83 -11.03
N ALA A 114 -13.38 4.66 -9.93
CA ALA A 114 -13.40 5.64 -8.84
C ALA A 114 -12.03 5.76 -8.18
N SER A 115 -11.33 4.64 -7.99
CA SER A 115 -9.96 4.61 -7.46
C SER A 115 -8.98 5.33 -8.39
N ASN A 116 -9.04 5.06 -9.70
CA ASN A 116 -8.19 5.74 -10.69
C ASN A 116 -8.45 7.26 -10.71
N ARG A 117 -9.71 7.69 -10.75
CA ARG A 117 -10.06 9.12 -10.68
C ARG A 117 -9.55 9.78 -9.39
N MET A 118 -9.56 9.05 -8.29
CA MET A 118 -9.04 9.53 -7.01
C MET A 118 -7.53 9.66 -7.05
N LYS A 119 -6.82 8.66 -7.59
CA LYS A 119 -5.37 8.70 -7.82
C LYS A 119 -5.00 9.90 -8.70
N ASP A 120 -5.63 10.05 -9.86
CA ASP A 120 -5.39 11.17 -10.76
C ASP A 120 -5.58 12.51 -10.05
N ARG A 121 -6.64 12.65 -9.24
CA ARG A 121 -6.91 13.88 -8.47
C ARG A 121 -5.81 14.18 -7.45
N TYR A 122 -5.28 13.18 -6.76
CA TYR A 122 -4.19 13.38 -5.82
C TYR A 122 -2.86 13.68 -6.53
N ASP A 123 -2.62 13.01 -7.65
CA ASP A 123 -1.38 13.16 -8.43
C ASP A 123 -1.34 14.50 -9.19
N VAL A 124 -2.48 15.17 -9.45
CA VAL A 124 -2.54 16.50 -10.11
C VAL A 124 -1.69 17.57 -9.41
N ARG A 125 -1.49 17.49 -8.09
CA ARG A 125 -0.67 18.44 -7.31
C ARG A 125 0.63 17.85 -6.80
N ALA A 126 0.94 16.61 -7.17
CA ALA A 126 2.22 16.02 -6.89
C ALA A 126 3.24 16.59 -7.89
N GLU A 127 3.65 17.83 -7.66
CA GLU A 127 4.81 18.38 -8.35
C GLU A 127 6.07 17.68 -7.83
N ASP A 128 6.94 17.22 -8.73
CA ASP A 128 8.32 16.79 -8.42
C ASP A 128 9.24 17.98 -8.07
N GLY A 129 8.63 19.13 -7.78
CA GLY A 129 9.27 20.39 -7.44
C GLY A 129 9.76 20.37 -6.00
N GLY A 130 10.93 19.78 -5.79
CA GLY A 130 11.70 19.92 -4.55
C GLY A 130 12.38 21.28 -4.43
N TYR A 131 12.90 21.59 -3.24
CA TYR A 131 13.73 22.78 -3.02
C TYR A 131 15.11 22.61 -3.67
N GLN A 132 15.67 23.69 -4.19
CA GLN A 132 17.04 23.75 -4.70
C GLN A 132 18.01 24.22 -3.61
N VAL A 133 19.30 23.95 -3.82
CA VAL A 133 20.35 24.47 -2.92
C VAL A 133 20.37 26.00 -3.02
N GLY A 134 20.29 26.68 -1.89
CA GLY A 134 20.17 28.14 -1.80
C GLY A 134 18.75 28.67 -1.61
N ASP A 135 17.72 27.82 -1.70
CA ASP A 135 16.34 28.24 -1.45
C ASP A 135 16.09 28.47 0.05
N LEU A 136 15.28 29.49 0.37
CA LEU A 136 14.84 29.76 1.73
C LEU A 136 13.58 28.96 2.07
N ALA A 137 13.67 28.12 3.09
CA ALA A 137 12.59 27.28 3.59
C ALA A 137 12.28 27.57 5.07
N TRP A 138 11.00 27.51 5.44
CA TRP A 138 10.57 27.58 6.83
C TRP A 138 10.58 26.19 7.46
N LEU A 139 11.17 26.07 8.65
CA LEU A 139 11.20 24.79 9.36
C LEU A 139 9.91 24.62 10.18
N PHE A 140 9.17 23.55 9.91
CA PHE A 140 8.07 23.14 10.78
C PHE A 140 8.61 22.37 11.99
N ASN A 141 8.68 23.04 13.14
CA ASN A 141 9.15 22.50 14.41
C ASN A 141 8.06 22.66 15.47
N PRO A 142 7.11 21.70 15.61
CA PRO A 142 5.98 21.79 16.53
C PRO A 142 6.40 21.54 18.00
N GLN A 143 7.42 22.23 18.48
CA GLN A 143 7.88 22.18 19.86
C GLN A 143 7.05 23.09 20.76
N ARG A 144 6.40 22.47 21.73
CA ARG A 144 5.58 23.19 22.72
C ARG A 144 6.49 23.90 23.72
N ARG A 145 6.46 25.24 23.74
CA ARG A 145 7.10 26.00 24.83
C ARG A 145 6.23 25.95 26.07
N ARG A 146 6.80 25.51 27.18
CA ARG A 146 6.12 25.44 28.49
C ARG A 146 5.61 26.83 28.89
N ARG A 147 4.43 26.89 29.53
CA ARG A 147 3.71 28.09 30.03
C ARG A 147 2.88 28.87 28.99
N PHE A 148 2.93 28.50 27.72
CA PHE A 148 2.08 29.09 26.69
C PHE A 148 1.05 28.06 26.19
N SER A 149 -0.11 28.57 25.72
CA SER A 149 -1.15 27.76 25.09
C SER A 149 -0.65 27.21 23.74
N PRO A 150 -0.75 25.89 23.47
CA PRO A 150 -0.35 25.31 22.18
C PRO A 150 -1.04 25.94 20.96
N LYS A 151 -2.27 26.45 21.14
CA LYS A 151 -3.05 27.08 20.06
C LYS A 151 -2.56 28.48 19.68
N LEU A 152 -1.80 29.12 20.57
CA LEU A 152 -1.27 30.48 20.37
C LEU A 152 0.23 30.47 20.03
N GLN A 153 0.81 29.29 19.84
CA GLN A 153 2.21 29.13 19.43
C GLN A 153 2.29 28.88 17.93
N SER A 154 3.21 29.56 17.24
CA SER A 154 3.58 29.18 15.88
C SER A 154 4.50 27.97 15.91
N SER A 155 4.19 26.96 15.10
CA SER A 155 5.05 25.79 14.87
C SER A 155 6.11 26.02 13.79
N TRP A 156 6.17 27.23 13.22
CA TRP A 156 7.11 27.59 12.17
C TRP A 156 8.30 28.35 12.76
N GLU A 157 9.50 27.90 12.46
CA GLU A 157 10.78 28.44 12.92
C GLU A 157 11.57 28.95 11.72
N GLY A 158 11.87 30.25 11.71
CA GLY A 158 12.87 30.92 10.86
C GLY A 158 12.78 30.70 9.34
N THR A 159 13.62 31.44 8.61
CA THR A 159 13.96 31.13 7.22
C THR A 159 15.35 30.50 7.23
N TYR A 160 15.43 29.21 6.90
CA TYR A 160 16.69 28.49 6.73
C TYR A 160 17.03 28.37 5.26
N GLU A 161 18.31 28.26 4.93
CA GLU A 161 18.77 28.04 3.56
C GLU A 161 19.01 26.55 3.34
N VAL A 162 18.53 26.01 2.22
CA VAL A 162 18.80 24.62 1.86
C VAL A 162 20.25 24.48 1.40
N ILE A 163 21.08 23.78 2.17
CA ILE A 163 22.52 23.57 1.89
C ILE A 163 22.72 22.42 0.92
N THR A 164 22.04 21.29 1.14
CA THR A 164 22.14 20.11 0.27
C THR A 164 20.84 19.32 0.26
N ARG A 165 20.44 18.82 -0.91
CA ARG A 165 19.38 17.81 -1.05
C ARG A 165 19.98 16.42 -0.88
N ILE A 166 19.58 15.70 0.17
CA ILE A 166 20.09 14.36 0.48
C ILE A 166 19.23 13.30 -0.24
N GLU A 167 17.91 13.43 -0.16
CA GLU A 167 16.92 12.60 -0.86
C GLU A 167 15.83 13.50 -1.45
N ASP A 168 14.86 12.94 -2.17
CA ASP A 168 13.77 13.68 -2.79
C ASP A 168 13.01 14.58 -1.79
N VAL A 169 12.75 14.06 -0.59
CA VAL A 169 12.01 14.74 0.49
C VAL A 169 12.93 15.19 1.65
N VAL A 170 14.21 14.81 1.65
CA VAL A 170 15.13 15.07 2.77
C VAL A 170 16.17 16.11 2.39
N TYR A 171 16.10 17.25 3.08
CA TYR A 171 16.98 18.39 2.88
C TYR A 171 17.84 18.62 4.12
N ARG A 172 19.06 19.11 3.89
CA ARG A 172 19.89 19.72 4.91
C ARG A 172 19.71 21.22 4.82
N ILE A 173 19.30 21.81 5.93
CA ILE A 173 19.17 23.24 6.16
C ILE A 173 20.20 23.72 7.19
#